data_AF-A0A1Z7ZST4-F1
#
_entry.id   AF-A0A1Z7ZST4-F1
#
_cell.length_a   1.000
_cell.length_b   1.000
_cell.length_c   1.000
_cell.angle_alpha   90.00
_cell.angle_beta   90.00
_cell.angle_gamma   90.00
#
_symmetry.space_group_name_H-M   'P 1'
#
loop_
_entity.id
_entity.type
_entity.pdbx_description
1 polymer ?
#
loop_
_entity_poly.entity_id
_entity_poly.type
_entity_poly.pdbx_seq_one_letter_code
_entity_poly.pdbx_strand_id
1 'polypeptide(L)'
;MKMIDDAVENSFFAGKYDVPVIKWDVVDVGAGAIISVRFISKKSEYRQGIRMQTDGVIVVNGDQFPSIELWEDTAPERFDIRVESLDGKLHIYNHCCPTVS
;
A
#
# COMPACT_ATOMS: atom_id res chain seq x y z
N MET A 1 9.82 3.13 19.48
CA MET A 1 9.17 2.93 18.18
C MET A 1 9.78 3.93 17.21
N LYS A 2 10.58 3.45 16.25
CA LYS A 2 11.33 4.31 15.34
C LYS A 2 10.43 4.57 14.13
N MET A 3 9.83 5.75 14.09
CA MET A 3 9.10 6.23 12.92
C MET A 3 10.16 6.61 11.87
N ILE A 4 10.14 5.96 10.72
CA ILE A 4 10.95 6.36 9.57
C ILE A 4 10.05 7.30 8.75
N ASP A 5 10.47 8.56 8.63
CA ASP A 5 9.72 9.64 7.97
C ASP A 5 10.42 10.13 6.68
N ASP A 6 11.18 9.25 6.03
CA ASP A 6 11.80 9.58 4.75
C ASP A 6 10.76 9.39 3.64
N ALA A 7 10.08 10.49 3.26
CA ALA A 7 9.26 10.54 2.06
C ALA A 7 10.17 10.44 0.83
N VAL A 8 10.15 9.28 0.17
CA VAL A 8 10.88 9.07 -1.09
C VAL A 8 9.96 9.45 -2.26
N GLU A 9 10.24 10.58 -2.90
CA GLU A 9 9.63 10.91 -4.19
C GLU A 9 10.16 9.98 -5.28
N ASN A 10 9.26 9.17 -5.86
CA ASN A 10 9.61 8.30 -6.98
C ASN A 10 8.90 8.75 -8.26
N SER A 11 9.68 9.35 -9.15
CA SER A 11 9.24 9.89 -10.44
C SER A 11 8.73 8.83 -11.43
N PHE A 12 9.01 7.54 -11.19
CA PHE A 12 8.46 6.44 -11.99
C PHE A 12 6.93 6.34 -11.89
N PHE A 13 6.35 6.79 -10.77
CA PHE A 13 4.90 6.70 -10.55
C PHE A 13 4.10 7.89 -11.09
N ALA A 14 4.77 9.01 -11.40
CA ALA A 14 4.12 10.19 -11.97
C ALA A 14 3.41 9.84 -13.30
N GLY A 15 3.99 8.94 -14.11
CA GLY A 15 3.38 8.50 -15.37
C GLY A 15 2.12 7.63 -15.22
N LYS A 16 1.83 7.06 -14.04
CA LYS A 16 0.65 6.22 -13.80
C LYS A 16 -0.49 6.98 -13.10
N TYR A 17 -0.19 7.97 -12.27
CA TYR A 17 -1.18 8.65 -11.42
C TYR A 17 -1.22 10.17 -11.59
N ASP A 18 -0.43 10.75 -12.51
CA ASP A 18 -0.28 12.22 -12.71
C ASP A 18 0.18 13.00 -11.47
N VAL A 19 0.49 12.31 -10.36
CA VAL A 19 1.02 12.86 -9.11
C VAL A 19 2.14 11.97 -8.54
N PRO A 20 3.14 12.55 -7.85
CA PRO A 20 4.21 11.79 -7.21
C PRO A 20 3.68 10.90 -6.06
N VAL A 21 4.32 9.74 -5.83
CA VAL A 21 4.08 8.90 -4.64
C VAL A 21 4.51 9.68 -3.41
N ILE A 22 3.60 9.86 -2.45
CA ILE A 22 3.82 10.79 -1.33
C ILE A 22 4.49 10.10 -0.12
N LYS A 23 4.47 8.77 -0.01
CA LYS A 23 5.26 8.07 1.01
C LYS A 23 5.44 6.59 0.63
N TRP A 24 6.68 6.12 0.70
CA TRP A 24 7.03 4.70 0.55
C TRP A 24 7.52 4.18 1.90
N ASP A 25 6.76 3.27 2.49
CA ASP A 25 7.12 2.59 3.72
C ASP A 25 7.52 1.15 3.41
N VAL A 26 8.58 0.67 4.04
CA VAL A 26 9.01 -0.73 3.97
C VAL A 26 8.90 -1.33 5.35
N VAL A 27 8.09 -2.38 5.47
CA VAL A 27 7.81 -3.05 6.73
C VAL A 27 8.39 -4.46 6.67
N ASP A 28 9.18 -4.82 7.68
CA ASP A 28 9.60 -6.20 7.89
C ASP A 28 8.44 -6.97 8.53
N VAL A 29 7.93 -7.95 7.80
CA VAL A 29 6.74 -8.73 8.18
C VAL A 29 7.09 -10.19 8.40
N GLY A 30 8.23 -10.66 7.88
CA GLY A 30 8.59 -12.06 7.82
C GLY A 30 7.83 -12.83 6.73
N ALA A 31 8.37 -13.98 6.33
CA ALA A 31 7.76 -14.82 5.32
C ALA A 31 6.45 -15.46 5.83
N GLY A 32 5.39 -15.42 5.01
CA GLY A 32 4.08 -16.02 5.32
C GLY A 32 3.23 -15.23 6.31
N ALA A 33 3.58 -13.98 6.59
CA ALA A 33 2.88 -13.15 7.56
C ALA A 33 1.45 -12.82 7.13
N ILE A 34 0.53 -12.79 8.09
CA ILE A 34 -0.84 -12.30 7.89
C ILE A 34 -0.90 -10.86 8.38
N ILE A 35 -1.32 -9.95 7.51
CA ILE A 35 -1.39 -8.51 7.78
C ILE A 35 -2.84 -8.06 7.68
N SER A 36 -3.32 -7.43 8.75
CA SER A 36 -4.61 -6.75 8.77
C SER A 36 -4.43 -5.27 8.46
N VAL A 37 -5.17 -4.81 7.45
CA VAL A 37 -5.16 -3.43 6.97
C VAL A 37 -6.50 -2.76 7.30
N ARG A 38 -6.44 -1.52 7.78
CA ARG A 38 -7.60 -0.65 8.04
C ARG A 38 -7.25 0.80 7.75
N PHE A 39 -8.14 1.52 7.09
CA PHE A 39 -8.09 2.99 7.00
C PHE A 39 -8.70 3.60 8.28
N ILE A 40 -7.95 4.49 8.96
CA ILE A 40 -8.34 5.02 10.29
C ILE A 40 -9.06 6.37 10.21
N SER A 41 -8.75 7.26 9.25
CA SER A 41 -9.42 8.56 9.15
C SER A 41 -9.44 9.18 7.75
N LYS A 42 -10.49 9.96 7.47
CA LYS A 42 -10.83 10.64 6.21
C LYS A 42 -10.45 12.13 6.17
N LYS A 43 -9.33 12.54 6.78
CA LYS A 43 -8.94 13.96 6.80
C LYS A 43 -8.14 14.41 5.56
N SER A 44 -8.64 14.07 4.37
CA SER A 44 -8.06 14.54 3.11
C SER A 44 -9.18 14.89 2.13
N GLU A 45 -9.02 16.00 1.42
CA GLU A 45 -9.89 16.38 0.31
C GLU A 45 -9.58 15.55 -0.95
N TYR A 46 -8.44 14.86 -0.96
CA TYR A 46 -8.02 13.98 -2.05
C TYR A 46 -8.35 12.53 -1.75
N ARG A 47 -8.76 11.79 -2.78
CA ARG A 47 -8.95 10.35 -2.69
C ARG A 47 -7.62 9.69 -2.31
N GLN A 48 -7.62 8.88 -1.26
CA GLN A 48 -6.42 8.19 -0.77
C GLN A 48 -6.46 6.72 -1.13
N GLY A 49 -5.29 6.18 -1.47
CA GLY A 49 -5.11 4.76 -1.70
C GLY A 49 -3.73 4.30 -1.24
N ILE A 50 -3.62 3.00 -1.03
CA ILE A 50 -2.37 2.32 -0.74
C ILE A 50 -2.13 1.24 -1.78
N ARG A 51 -0.91 1.15 -2.27
CA ARG A 51 -0.45 0.02 -3.07
C ARG A 51 0.50 -0.80 -2.21
N MET A 52 0.28 -2.11 -2.17
CA MET A 52 1.15 -3.03 -1.46
C MET A 52 1.82 -3.97 -2.46
N GLN A 53 3.11 -4.19 -2.27
CA GLN A 53 3.93 -5.03 -3.13
C GLN A 53 5.01 -5.75 -2.31
N THR A 54 5.36 -6.96 -2.72
CA THR A 54 6.51 -7.71 -2.19
C THR A 54 7.33 -8.27 -3.35
N ASP A 55 8.46 -8.88 -3.06
CA ASP A 55 9.33 -9.58 -4.02
C ASP A 55 8.84 -10.99 -4.37
N GLY A 56 7.87 -11.52 -3.62
CA GLY A 56 7.12 -12.72 -3.94
C GLY A 56 5.67 -12.42 -4.35
N VAL A 57 4.70 -12.93 -3.57
CA VAL A 57 3.27 -12.76 -3.85
C VAL A 57 2.47 -12.34 -2.62
N ILE A 58 1.39 -11.61 -2.86
CA ILE A 58 0.35 -11.30 -1.88
C ILE A 58 -0.83 -12.22 -2.16
N VAL A 59 -1.28 -12.95 -1.15
CA VAL A 59 -2.43 -13.85 -1.24
C VAL A 59 -3.65 -13.19 -0.62
N VAL A 60 -4.71 -13.09 -1.41
CA VAL A 60 -6.01 -12.52 -1.03
C VAL A 60 -7.08 -13.54 -1.36
N ASN A 61 -7.84 -14.00 -0.37
CA ASN A 61 -8.93 -14.98 -0.57
C ASN A 61 -8.52 -16.25 -1.35
N GLY A 62 -7.24 -16.63 -1.29
CA GLY A 62 -6.68 -17.78 -2.01
C GLY A 62 -6.02 -17.45 -3.36
N ASP A 63 -6.31 -16.29 -3.93
CA ASP A 63 -5.71 -15.81 -5.18
C ASP A 63 -4.38 -15.10 -4.92
N GLN A 64 -3.45 -15.22 -5.87
CA GLN A 64 -2.09 -14.69 -5.74
C GLN A 64 -1.86 -13.49 -6.67
N PHE A 65 -1.31 -12.42 -6.12
CA PHE A 65 -1.05 -11.18 -6.84
C PHE A 65 0.37 -10.68 -6.58
N PRO A 66 1.08 -10.15 -7.59
CA PRO A 66 2.40 -9.54 -7.38
C PRO A 66 2.29 -8.19 -6.63
N SER A 67 1.15 -7.52 -6.74
CA SER A 67 0.83 -6.32 -5.97
C SER A 67 -0.69 -6.13 -5.91
N ILE A 68 -1.16 -5.46 -4.87
CA ILE A 68 -2.57 -5.09 -4.72
C ILE A 68 -2.69 -3.58 -4.47
N GLU A 69 -3.85 -3.04 -4.80
CA GLU A 69 -4.17 -1.62 -4.66
C GLU A 69 -5.52 -1.49 -3.97
N LEU A 70 -5.57 -0.71 -2.90
CA LEU A 70 -6.76 -0.47 -2.11
C LEU A 70 -7.02 1.02 -2.05
N TRP A 71 -8.26 1.40 -2.30
CA TRP A 71 -8.71 2.78 -2.21
C TRP A 71 -9.61 2.95 -1.00
N GLU A 72 -9.41 4.01 -0.25
CA GLU A 72 -10.10 4.26 1.03
C GLU A 72 -11.64 4.29 0.90
N ASP A 73 -12.15 4.74 -0.25
CA ASP A 73 -13.57 4.88 -0.54
C ASP A 73 -14.29 3.57 -0.93
N THR A 74 -13.53 2.57 -1.39
CA THR A 74 -14.07 1.30 -1.91
C THR A 74 -13.57 0.09 -1.12
N ALA A 75 -12.53 0.26 -0.31
CA ALA A 75 -12.00 -0.79 0.53
C ALA A 75 -12.97 -1.12 1.69
N PRO A 76 -13.04 -2.40 2.10
CA PRO A 76 -13.74 -2.77 3.32
C PRO A 76 -13.06 -2.15 4.56
N GLU A 77 -13.80 -2.03 5.67
CA GLU A 77 -13.29 -1.44 6.92
C GLU A 77 -12.03 -2.16 7.43
N ARG A 78 -11.96 -3.47 7.21
CA ARG A 78 -10.80 -4.31 7.49
C ARG A 78 -10.59 -5.28 6.34
N PHE A 79 -9.33 -5.49 5.99
CA PHE A 79 -8.92 -6.44 4.98
C PHE A 79 -7.66 -7.18 5.43
N ASP A 80 -7.66 -8.50 5.30
CA ASP A 80 -6.54 -9.34 5.71
C ASP A 80 -5.85 -9.91 4.47
N ILE A 81 -4.51 -9.82 4.45
CA ILE A 81 -3.67 -10.39 3.39
C ILE A 81 -2.63 -11.32 3.98
N ARG A 82 -2.23 -12.32 3.20
CA ARG A 82 -1.02 -13.11 3.49
C ARG A 82 0.09 -12.67 2.56
N VAL A 83 1.27 -12.37 3.12
CA VAL A 83 2.45 -11.95 2.38
C VAL A 83 3.43 -13.11 2.30
N GLU A 84 3.63 -13.63 1.09
CA GLU A 84 4.65 -14.63 0.78
C GLU A 84 5.85 -13.90 0.14
N SER A 85 6.70 -13.34 1.00
CA SER A 85 7.90 -12.60 0.61
C SER A 85 9.14 -13.50 0.67
N LEU A 86 10.09 -13.28 -0.24
CA LEU A 86 11.39 -13.96 -0.23
C LEU A 86 12.38 -13.27 0.72
N ASP A 87 12.33 -11.94 0.82
CA ASP A 87 13.19 -11.15 1.71
C ASP A 87 12.53 -10.75 3.04
N GLY A 88 11.28 -11.16 3.25
CA GLY A 88 10.49 -10.87 4.46
C GLY A 88 9.89 -9.46 4.50
N LYS A 89 9.95 -8.69 3.41
CA LYS A 89 9.50 -7.30 3.38
C LYS A 89 8.19 -7.10 2.63
N LEU A 90 7.43 -6.13 3.12
CA LEU A 90 6.28 -5.55 2.44
C LEU A 90 6.57 -4.08 2.13
N HIS A 91 6.42 -3.71 0.86
CA HIS A 91 6.47 -2.33 0.39
C HIS A 91 5.06 -1.76 0.33
N ILE A 92 4.87 -0.59 0.95
CA ILE A 92 3.59 0.13 1.00
C ILE A 92 3.80 1.50 0.39
N TYR A 93 3.01 1.82 -0.62
CA TYR A 93 3.06 3.10 -1.32
C TYR A 93 1.75 3.85 -1.12
N ASN A 94 1.83 5.02 -0.48
CA ASN A 94 0.71 5.95 -0.38
C ASN A 94 0.59 6.73 -1.69
N HIS A 95 -0.60 6.70 -2.27
CA HIS A 95 -0.92 7.49 -3.45
C HIS A 95 -2.25 8.21 -3.23
N CYS A 96 -2.36 9.39 -3.80
CA CYS A 96 -3.56 10.18 -3.78
C CYS A 96 -4.00 10.48 -5.21
N CYS A 97 -5.26 10.77 -5.41
CA CYS A 97 -5.77 11.26 -6.69
C CYS A 97 -6.64 12.51 -6.44
N PRO A 98 -6.52 13.57 -7.27
CA PRO A 98 -7.50 14.64 -7.29
C PRO A 98 -8.90 14.07 -7.43
N THR A 99 -9.79 14.39 -6.50
CA THR A 99 -11.22 14.15 -6.73
C THR A 99 -11.65 15.11 -7.83
N VAL A 100 -11.95 14.59 -9.02
CA VAL A 100 -12.63 15.38 -10.06
C VAL A 100 -14.00 15.77 -9.51
N SER A 101 -14.14 17.05 -9.16
CA SER A 101 -15.39 17.73 -8.84
C SER A 101 -16.25 17.91 -10.07
#